data_AF-A0A961KAG2-F1
#
_entry.id   AF-A0A961KAG2-F1
#
_cell.length_a   1.000
_cell.length_b   1.000
_cell.length_c   1.000
_cell.angle_alpha   90.00
_cell.angle_beta   90.00
_cell.angle_gamma   90.00
#
_symmetry.space_group_name_H-M   'P 1'
#
loop_
_entity.id
_entity.type
_entity.pdbx_description
1 polymer ?
#
loop_
_entity_poly.entity_id
_entity_poly.type
_entity_poly.pdbx_seq_one_letter_code
_entity_poly.pdbx_strand_id
1 'polypeptide(L)'
;MDIILEGIVALAGVLIYGTEDRPRPAIYRIMVRIVGLGGAAVAFASLVGAVALPPVFALAAPVWILCLLIVLMAEHEVGRTVYALAAFFAGAAVIVAATAAGL
;
A
#
# COMPACT_ATOMS: atom_id res chain seq x y z
N MET A 1 14.86 -13.80 -2.54
CA MET A 1 14.06 -12.59 -2.28
C MET A 1 14.99 -11.44 -2.54
N ASP A 2 14.84 -10.82 -3.71
CA ASP A 2 15.94 -10.20 -4.44
C ASP A 2 16.35 -8.83 -3.87
N ILE A 3 17.66 -8.56 -3.86
CA ILE A 3 18.33 -7.31 -3.43
C ILE A 3 17.61 -6.05 -3.92
N ILE A 4 16.99 -6.12 -5.12
CA ILE A 4 16.26 -5.02 -5.74
C ILE A 4 14.97 -4.68 -4.97
N LEU A 5 14.20 -5.69 -4.57
CA LEU A 5 12.93 -5.47 -3.86
C LEU A 5 13.19 -4.94 -2.45
N GLU A 6 14.16 -5.51 -1.76
CA GLU A 6 14.63 -5.05 -0.45
C GLU A 6 15.12 -3.59 -0.52
N GLY A 7 15.90 -3.25 -1.54
CA GLY A 7 16.36 -1.88 -1.78
C GLY A 7 15.22 -0.88 -2.04
N ILE A 8 14.19 -1.29 -2.80
CA ILE A 8 13.00 -0.44 -3.04
C ILE A 8 12.22 -0.21 -1.75
N VAL A 9 11.99 -1.26 -0.96
CA VAL A 9 11.26 -1.16 0.31
C VAL A 9 12.05 -0.33 1.32
N ALA A 10 13.36 -0.52 1.41
CA ALA A 10 14.23 0.28 2.27
C ALA A 10 14.23 1.76 1.88
N LEU A 11 14.35 2.06 0.57
CA LEU A 11 14.31 3.43 0.06
C LEU A 11 12.95 4.10 0.33
N ALA A 12 11.85 3.38 0.08
CA ALA A 12 10.50 3.85 0.38
C ALA A 12 10.33 4.08 1.89
N GLY A 13 10.86 3.19 2.72
CA GLY A 13 10.87 3.31 4.17
C GLY A 13 11.58 4.57 4.65
N VAL A 14 12.79 4.83 4.14
CA VAL A 14 13.53 6.06 4.45
C VAL A 14 12.79 7.31 3.98
N LEU A 15 12.21 7.29 2.77
CA LEU A 15 11.45 8.43 2.23
C LEU A 15 10.23 8.77 3.09
N ILE A 16 9.47 7.75 3.50
CA ILE A 16 8.20 7.89 4.22
C ILE A 16 8.41 8.14 5.73
N TYR A 17 9.29 7.35 6.35
CA TYR A 17 9.46 7.33 7.81
C TYR A 17 10.68 8.13 8.29
N GLY A 18 11.62 8.44 7.41
CA GLY A 18 12.91 9.03 7.77
C GLY A 18 13.90 7.98 8.27
N THR A 19 15.09 8.43 8.67
CA THR A 19 16.10 7.59 9.31
C THR A 19 15.92 7.60 10.83
N GLU A 20 16.56 6.68 11.56
CA GLU A 20 16.53 6.66 13.03
C GLU A 20 16.98 7.98 13.64
N ASP A 21 18.01 8.62 13.05
CA ASP A 21 18.54 9.91 13.51
C ASP A 21 17.61 11.10 13.21
N ARG A 22 16.71 10.96 12.23
CA ARG A 22 15.77 12.02 11.80
C ARG A 22 14.41 11.43 11.45
N PRO A 23 13.61 11.04 12.45
CA PRO A 23 12.29 10.50 12.21
C PRO A 23 11.36 11.57 11.62
N ARG A 24 10.57 11.19 10.62
CA ARG A 24 9.53 12.06 10.05
C ARG A 24 8.44 12.34 11.08
N PRO A 25 7.80 13.53 11.03
CA PRO A 25 6.70 13.88 11.92
C PRO A 25 5.58 12.84 11.91
N ALA A 26 4.97 12.57 13.07
CA ALA A 26 3.88 11.59 13.19
C ALA A 26 2.70 11.88 12.24
N ILE A 27 2.36 13.17 12.05
CA ILE A 27 1.31 13.61 11.13
C ILE A 27 1.58 13.17 9.70
N TYR A 28 2.82 13.31 9.23
CA TYR A 28 3.20 12.90 7.87
C TYR A 28 2.99 11.40 7.67
N ARG A 29 3.44 10.58 8.63
CA ARG A 29 3.27 9.12 8.60
C ARG A 29 1.78 8.72 8.58
N ILE A 30 0.95 9.40 9.36
CA ILE A 30 -0.51 9.17 9.38
C ILE A 30 -1.15 9.56 8.04
N MET A 31 -0.75 10.69 7.45
CA MET A 31 -1.26 11.11 6.14
C MET A 31 -0.93 10.08 5.05
N VAL A 32 0.29 9.56 5.02
CA VAL A 32 0.67 8.51 4.05
C VAL A 32 -0.18 7.26 4.22
N ARG A 33 -0.46 6.85 5.46
CA ARG A 33 -1.37 5.72 5.73
C ARG A 33 -2.80 5.99 5.26
N ILE A 34 -3.34 7.17 5.55
CA ILE A 34 -4.71 7.54 5.15
C ILE A 34 -4.83 7.54 3.62
N VAL A 35 -3.86 8.13 2.93
CA VAL A 35 -3.85 8.18 1.47
C VAL A 35 -3.71 6.78 0.87
N GLY A 36 -2.79 5.96 1.40
CA GLY A 36 -2.62 4.58 0.95
C GLY A 36 -3.85 3.72 1.16
N LEU A 37 -4.42 3.73 2.38
CA LEU A 37 -5.59 2.93 2.74
C LEU A 37 -6.85 3.42 2.02
N GLY A 38 -7.10 4.73 2.00
CA GLY A 38 -8.25 5.31 1.29
C GLY A 38 -8.19 5.03 -0.20
N GLY A 39 -6.99 5.11 -0.77
CA GLY A 39 -6.70 4.74 -2.14
C GLY A 39 -7.00 3.30 -2.50
N ALA A 40 -6.47 2.37 -1.70
CA ALA A 40 -6.74 0.95 -1.89
C ALA A 40 -8.21 0.60 -1.66
N ALA A 41 -8.90 1.27 -0.74
CA ALA A 41 -10.33 1.07 -0.53
C ALA A 41 -11.14 1.51 -1.77
N VAL A 42 -10.79 2.66 -2.38
CA VAL A 42 -11.42 3.13 -3.62
C VAL A 42 -11.12 2.20 -4.79
N ALA A 43 -9.86 1.74 -4.92
CA ALA A 43 -9.46 0.77 -5.92
C ALA A 43 -10.22 -0.56 -5.77
N PHE A 44 -10.32 -1.08 -4.54
CA PHE A 44 -11.07 -2.28 -4.22
C PHE A 44 -12.56 -2.10 -4.54
N ALA A 45 -13.19 -1.03 -4.05
CA ALA A 45 -14.60 -0.73 -4.33
C ALA A 45 -14.90 -0.65 -5.82
N SER A 46 -13.94 -0.16 -6.62
CA SER A 46 -14.06 -0.17 -8.08
C SER A 46 -13.95 -1.56 -8.69
N LEU A 47 -13.07 -2.41 -8.20
CA LEU A 47 -12.89 -3.78 -8.70
C LEU A 47 -14.13 -4.65 -8.44
N VAL A 48 -14.77 -4.50 -7.27
CA VAL A 48 -16.03 -5.22 -6.95
C VAL A 48 -17.27 -4.57 -7.58
N GLY A 49 -17.12 -3.51 -8.38
CA GLY A 49 -18.23 -2.84 -9.05
C GLY A 49 -19.13 -2.00 -8.12
N ALA A 50 -18.70 -1.76 -6.87
CA ALA A 50 -19.43 -0.92 -5.92
C ALA A 50 -19.30 0.59 -6.25
N VAL A 51 -18.22 0.98 -6.93
CA VAL A 51 -17.95 2.35 -7.38
C VAL A 51 -17.51 2.34 -8.83
N ALA A 52 -18.18 3.08 -9.70
CA ALA A 52 -17.73 3.26 -11.08
C ALA A 52 -16.66 4.36 -11.14
N LEU A 53 -15.39 3.95 -11.26
CA LEU A 53 -14.30 4.89 -11.51
C LEU A 53 -14.18 5.22 -13.02
N PRO A 54 -13.82 6.46 -13.38
CA PRO A 54 -13.44 6.75 -14.76
C PRO A 54 -12.28 5.84 -15.22
N PRO A 55 -12.20 5.48 -16.50
CA PRO A 55 -11.23 4.48 -17.01
C PRO A 55 -9.77 4.78 -16.65
N VAL A 56 -9.42 6.07 -16.61
CA VAL A 56 -8.09 6.56 -16.22
C VAL A 56 -7.73 6.16 -14.78
N PHE A 57 -8.71 6.17 -13.87
CA PHE A 57 -8.51 5.79 -12.47
C PHE A 57 -8.56 4.27 -12.27
N ALA A 58 -9.34 3.56 -13.09
CA ALA A 58 -9.36 2.09 -13.09
C ALA A 58 -7.98 1.51 -13.47
N LEU A 59 -7.27 2.13 -14.43
CA LEU A 59 -5.90 1.75 -14.78
C LEU A 59 -4.87 2.10 -13.69
N ALA A 60 -5.16 3.09 -12.84
CA ALA A 60 -4.29 3.49 -11.73
C ALA A 60 -4.50 2.62 -10.48
N ALA A 61 -5.63 1.91 -10.36
CA ALA A 61 -5.96 1.04 -9.24
C ALA A 61 -4.85 0.01 -8.89
N PRO A 62 -4.28 -0.77 -9.84
CA PRO A 62 -3.21 -1.71 -9.52
C PRO A 62 -1.93 -1.02 -9.05
N VAL A 63 -1.61 0.16 -9.60
CA VAL A 63 -0.44 0.96 -9.18
C VAL A 63 -0.61 1.44 -7.74
N TRP A 64 -1.81 1.91 -7.38
CA TRP A 64 -2.14 2.35 -6.02
C TRP A 64 -2.07 1.20 -5.01
N ILE A 65 -2.54 0.02 -5.39
CA ILE A 65 -2.44 -1.19 -4.57
C ILE A 65 -0.98 -1.57 -4.34
N LEU A 66 -0.14 -1.54 -5.37
CA LEU A 66 1.30 -1.79 -5.24
C LEU A 66 1.97 -0.76 -4.32
N CYS A 67 1.63 0.52 -4.46
CA CYS A 67 2.12 1.56 -3.56
C CYS A 67 1.72 1.30 -2.11
N LEU A 68 0.48 0.87 -1.85
CA LEU A 68 0.05 0.50 -0.49
C LEU A 68 0.87 -0.68 0.06
N LEU A 69 1.11 -1.72 -0.74
CA LEU A 69 1.90 -2.88 -0.32
C LEU A 69 3.34 -2.48 0.05
N ILE A 70 3.96 -1.59 -0.72
CA ILE A 70 5.30 -1.05 -0.41
C ILE A 70 5.29 -0.26 0.90
N VAL A 71 4.28 0.59 1.12
CA VAL A 71 4.13 1.36 2.37
C VAL A 71 3.97 0.41 3.57
N LEU A 72 3.15 -0.63 3.44
CA LEU A 72 2.90 -1.59 4.52
C LEU A 72 4.09 -2.52 4.78
N MET A 73 4.85 -2.91 3.75
CA MET A 73 6.14 -3.58 3.89
C MET A 73 7.15 -2.69 4.63
N ALA A 74 7.25 -1.41 4.27
CA ALA A 74 8.12 -0.47 4.96
C ALA A 74 7.72 -0.27 6.43
N GLU A 75 6.43 -0.28 6.77
CA GLU A 75 5.97 -0.27 8.18
C GLU A 75 6.43 -1.51 8.96
N HIS A 76 6.44 -2.67 8.29
CA HIS A 76 6.88 -3.92 8.88
C HIS A 76 8.37 -3.89 9.22
N GLU A 77 9.20 -3.44 8.28
CA GLU A 77 10.66 -3.28 8.45
C GLU A 77 11.01 -2.29 9.58
N VAL A 78 10.18 -1.26 9.79
CA VAL A 78 10.34 -0.30 10.90
C VAL A 78 9.83 -0.87 12.25
N GLY A 79 9.48 -2.16 12.31
CA GLY A 79 9.13 -2.88 13.53
C GLY A 79 7.67 -2.75 13.96
N ARG A 80 6.77 -2.24 13.10
CA ARG A 80 5.34 -2.12 13.43
C ARG A 80 4.55 -3.31 12.88
N THR A 81 4.66 -4.46 13.55
CA THR A 81 4.03 -5.75 13.19
C THR A 81 2.50 -5.70 12.95
N VAL A 82 1.77 -4.80 13.62
CA VAL A 82 0.31 -4.65 13.40
C VAL A 82 -0.01 -4.26 11.96
N TYR A 83 0.84 -3.45 11.33
CA TYR A 83 0.65 -3.02 9.95
C TYR A 83 1.10 -4.09 8.93
N ALA A 84 1.91 -5.06 9.36
CA ALA A 84 2.25 -6.24 8.56
C ALA A 84 1.04 -7.18 8.39
N LEU A 85 0.23 -7.37 9.45
CA LEU A 85 -1.06 -8.06 9.31
C LEU A 85 -1.98 -7.29 8.36
N ALA A 86 -2.04 -5.96 8.48
CA ALA A 86 -2.83 -5.14 7.57
C ALA A 86 -2.34 -5.26 6.11
N ALA A 87 -1.02 -5.39 5.88
CA ALA A 87 -0.42 -5.68 4.58
C ALA A 87 -0.91 -7.00 4.01
N PHE A 88 -0.87 -8.05 4.83
CA PHE A 88 -1.31 -9.39 4.44
C PHE A 88 -2.79 -9.42 4.09
N PHE A 89 -3.65 -8.80 4.91
CA PHE A 89 -5.08 -8.74 4.63
C PHE A 89 -5.40 -7.87 3.41
N ALA A 90 -4.72 -6.73 3.24
CA ALA A 90 -4.90 -5.88 2.07
C ALA A 90 -4.47 -6.59 0.78
N GLY A 91 -3.31 -7.26 0.80
CA GLY A 91 -2.83 -8.07 -0.32
C GLY A 91 -3.75 -9.24 -0.65
N ALA A 92 -4.24 -9.96 0.37
CA ALA A 92 -5.20 -11.04 0.20
C ALA A 92 -6.54 -10.54 -0.39
N ALA A 93 -7.07 -9.43 0.11
CA ALA A 93 -8.31 -8.83 -0.40
C ALA A 93 -8.18 -8.44 -1.88
N VAL A 94 -7.02 -7.89 -2.27
CA VAL A 94 -6.72 -7.57 -3.68
C VAL A 94 -6.70 -8.83 -4.54
N ILE A 95 -6.03 -9.90 -4.11
CA ILE A 95 -5.95 -11.15 -4.86
C ILE A 95 -7.34 -11.78 -5.03
N VAL A 96 -8.16 -11.74 -3.98
CA VAL A 96 -9.55 -12.21 -4.03
C VAL A 96 -10.39 -11.35 -4.97
N ALA A 97 -10.22 -10.03 -4.95
CA ALA A 97 -10.92 -9.14 -5.88
C ALA A 97 -10.48 -9.34 -7.34
N ALA A 98 -9.18 -9.53 -7.59
CA ALA A 98 -8.65 -9.78 -8.93
C ALA A 98 -9.19 -11.10 -9.50
N THR A 99 -9.18 -12.17 -8.72
CA THR A 99 -9.73 -13.48 -9.12
C THR A 99 -11.25 -13.42 -9.32
N ALA A 100 -11.98 -12.67 -8.49
CA ALA A 100 -13.42 -12.45 -8.67
C ALA A 100 -13.74 -11.61 -9.93
N ALA A 101 -12.83 -10.71 -10.33
CA ALA A 101 -12.94 -9.93 -11.56
C ALA A 101 -12.53 -10.71 -12.83
N GLY A 102 -12.03 -11.95 -12.70
CA GLY A 102 -11.59 -12.78 -13.81
C GLY A 102 -10.24 -12.36 -14.41
N LEU A 103 -9.41 -11.65 -13.63
CA LEU A 103 -8.03 -11.26 -13.97
C LEU A 103 -7.01 -12.31 -13.51
#